data_AF-A0A4W5JR49-F1
#
_entry.id   AF-A0A4W5JR49-F1
#
_cell.length_a   1.000
_cell.length_b   1.000
_cell.length_c   1.000
_cell.angle_alpha   90.00
_cell.angle_beta   90.00
_cell.angle_gamma   90.00
#
_symmetry.space_group_name_H-M   'P 1'
#
loop_
_entity.id
_entity.type
_entity.pdbx_description
1 polymer ?
#
loop_
_entity_poly.entity_id
_entity_poly.type
_entity_poly.pdbx_seq_one_letter_code
_entity_poly.pdbx_strand_id
1 'polypeptide(L)'
;MNYFHALENGYRDIPYHNRIHATDVLHAVWYLTTQAVPGLPSLITDHCSASDSDSDSGITHSHMGYLVSKTYSVSEDGYGCLSGLIPALELMALYVAAAMHDYDHPGRTNAFLVATSAPQAVLYNDRSVLENHHAASAWNLFMSRPEYNFLVNLDHVEFKRFRFLVIEAILATDLKKHFDFLAEFNAKVKLMNQ
;
A
#
# COMPACT_ATOMS: atom_id res chain seq x y z
N MET A 1 5.58 -13.56 9.91
CA MET A 1 5.57 -14.29 8.61
C MET A 1 4.28 -15.05 8.32
N ASN A 2 3.57 -15.60 9.33
CA ASN A 2 2.38 -16.43 9.14
C ASN A 2 1.34 -15.87 8.14
N TYR A 3 0.99 -14.59 8.28
CA TYR A 3 -0.03 -13.96 7.45
C TYR A 3 0.36 -13.90 5.96
N PHE A 4 1.53 -13.34 5.64
CA PHE A 4 1.96 -13.19 4.24
C PHE A 4 2.19 -14.53 3.54
N HIS A 5 2.60 -15.57 4.27
CA HIS A 5 2.66 -16.92 3.72
C HIS A 5 1.25 -17.46 3.39
N ALA A 6 0.27 -17.22 4.25
CA ALA A 6 -1.12 -17.58 3.96
C ALA A 6 -1.72 -16.75 2.80
N LEU A 7 -1.34 -15.48 2.70
CA LEU A 7 -1.74 -14.59 1.62
C LEU A 7 -1.17 -15.07 0.27
N GLU A 8 0.11 -15.44 0.24
CA GLU A 8 0.76 -16.00 -0.94
C GLU A 8 0.03 -17.25 -1.46
N ASN A 9 -0.37 -18.14 -0.57
CA ASN A 9 -1.10 -19.36 -0.92
C ASN A 9 -2.52 -19.12 -1.49
N GLY A 10 -3.08 -17.92 -1.29
CA GLY A 10 -4.36 -17.56 -1.92
C GLY A 10 -4.23 -16.95 -3.31
N TYR A 11 -3.01 -16.64 -3.78
CA TYR A 11 -2.81 -16.34 -5.19
C TYR A 11 -2.86 -17.63 -6.02
N ARG A 12 -3.74 -17.65 -7.01
CA ARG A 12 -3.94 -18.82 -7.89
C ARG A 12 -2.76 -19.00 -8.84
N ASP A 13 -2.53 -20.24 -9.25
CA ASP A 13 -1.55 -20.56 -10.29
C ASP A 13 -2.13 -20.24 -11.68
N ILE A 14 -2.07 -18.96 -12.05
CA ILE A 14 -2.54 -18.43 -13.33
C ILE A 14 -1.43 -17.62 -14.03
N PRO A 15 -1.49 -17.42 -15.35
CA PRO A 15 -0.35 -16.90 -16.12
C PRO A 15 0.15 -15.50 -15.74
N TYR A 16 -0.69 -14.65 -15.12
CA TYR A 16 -0.33 -13.26 -14.81
C TYR A 16 -0.65 -12.86 -13.37
N HIS A 17 -1.94 -12.73 -12.99
CA HIS A 17 -2.39 -12.28 -11.66
C HIS A 17 -2.12 -13.31 -10.56
N ASN A 18 -0.85 -13.59 -10.31
CA ASN A 18 -0.33 -14.57 -9.36
C ASN A 18 0.62 -13.89 -8.36
N ARG A 19 1.18 -14.67 -7.43
CA ARG A 19 2.11 -14.15 -6.40
C ARG A 19 3.35 -13.44 -6.94
N ILE A 20 3.80 -13.79 -8.15
CA ILE A 20 4.97 -13.15 -8.79
C ILE A 20 4.59 -11.73 -9.21
N HIS A 21 3.41 -11.55 -9.81
CA HIS A 21 2.89 -10.23 -10.13
C HIS A 21 2.72 -9.35 -8.88
N ALA A 22 2.15 -9.90 -7.79
CA ALA A 22 2.04 -9.17 -6.53
C ALA A 22 3.41 -8.74 -5.97
N THR A 23 4.44 -9.59 -6.12
CA THR A 23 5.82 -9.30 -5.73
C THR A 23 6.44 -8.18 -6.59
N ASP A 24 6.19 -8.20 -7.89
CA ASP A 24 6.65 -7.17 -8.83
C ASP A 24 6.03 -5.81 -8.51
N VAL A 25 4.71 -5.76 -8.28
CA VAL A 25 4.00 -4.53 -7.88
C VAL A 25 4.51 -4.02 -6.54
N LEU A 26 4.71 -4.90 -5.55
CA LEU A 26 5.30 -4.56 -4.26
C LEU A 26 6.70 -3.94 -4.41
N HIS A 27 7.55 -4.57 -5.22
CA HIS A 27 8.89 -4.05 -5.49
C HIS A 27 8.84 -2.70 -6.20
N ALA A 28 7.95 -2.52 -7.18
CA ALA A 28 7.77 -1.27 -7.90
C ALA A 28 7.36 -0.12 -6.96
N VAL A 29 6.37 -0.32 -6.08
CA VAL A 29 5.94 0.74 -5.15
C VAL A 29 7.01 1.05 -4.10
N TRP A 30 7.77 0.05 -3.64
CA TRP A 30 8.93 0.29 -2.77
C TRP A 30 10.01 1.10 -3.50
N TYR A 31 10.33 0.75 -4.74
CA TYR A 31 11.34 1.47 -5.54
C TYR A 31 10.91 2.93 -5.78
N LEU A 32 9.69 3.14 -6.29
CA LEU A 32 9.16 4.48 -6.58
C LEU A 32 9.12 5.40 -5.36
N THR A 33 8.94 4.84 -4.16
CA THR A 33 8.83 5.64 -2.93
C THR A 33 10.15 5.86 -2.20
N THR A 34 11.19 5.07 -2.49
CA THR A 34 12.46 5.11 -1.75
C THR A 34 13.64 5.63 -2.56
N GLN A 35 13.57 5.62 -3.89
CA GLN A 35 14.64 6.12 -4.74
C GLN A 35 14.70 7.65 -4.77
N ALA A 36 15.88 8.17 -5.11
CA ALA A 36 16.13 9.60 -5.23
C ALA A 36 15.32 10.22 -6.38
N VAL A 37 14.69 11.36 -6.10
CA VAL A 37 13.90 12.16 -7.03
C VAL A 37 14.54 13.55 -7.13
N PRO A 38 15.05 13.95 -8.30
CA PRO A 38 15.60 15.29 -8.50
C PRO A 38 14.56 16.38 -8.20
N GLY A 39 14.97 17.42 -7.48
CA GLY A 39 14.13 18.58 -7.17
C GLY A 39 13.06 18.34 -6.10
N LEU A 40 13.00 17.14 -5.50
CA LEU A 40 12.09 16.87 -4.40
C LEU A 40 12.68 17.42 -3.07
N PRO A 41 11.89 18.11 -2.22
CA PRO A 41 12.40 18.63 -0.96
C PRO A 41 12.82 17.48 -0.03
N SER A 42 14.00 17.61 0.60
CA SER A 42 14.41 16.74 1.70
C SER A 42 13.96 17.38 3.01
N LEU A 43 12.90 16.84 3.63
CA LEU A 43 12.46 17.28 4.97
C LEU A 43 13.31 16.70 6.10
N ILE A 44 14.28 15.83 5.81
CA ILE A 44 15.06 15.10 6.81
C ILE A 44 16.24 15.93 7.35
N THR A 45 16.56 17.09 6.76
CA THR A 45 17.81 17.80 7.05
C THR A 45 17.82 18.65 8.34
N ASP A 46 16.68 18.92 9.00
CA ASP A 46 16.64 19.90 10.11
C ASP A 46 16.35 19.36 11.53
N HIS A 47 16.13 18.04 11.72
CA HIS A 47 15.80 17.49 13.05
C HIS A 47 16.70 16.34 13.58
N CYS A 48 17.70 15.88 12.81
CA CYS A 48 18.57 14.77 13.26
C CYS A 48 19.93 15.20 13.83
N SER A 49 20.16 16.49 14.08
CA SER A 49 21.34 17.01 14.77
C SER A 49 21.05 17.26 16.25
N ALA A 50 20.71 16.19 16.99
CA ALA A 50 21.05 15.96 18.40
C ALA A 50 20.15 14.88 19.03
N SER A 51 20.63 13.65 19.14
CA SER A 51 20.47 12.84 20.36
C SER A 51 21.21 11.51 20.21
N ASP A 52 22.51 11.50 20.54
CA ASP A 52 23.12 10.31 21.11
C ASP A 52 22.59 10.18 22.54
N SER A 53 21.69 9.23 22.79
CA SER A 53 21.38 8.76 24.15
C SER A 53 20.76 7.38 24.10
N ASP A 54 21.50 6.42 24.66
CA ASP A 54 21.02 5.09 25.01
C ASP A 54 19.83 5.15 25.98
N SER A 55 18.94 4.18 25.80
CA SER A 55 18.02 3.60 26.79
C SER A 55 16.54 3.98 26.73
N ASP A 56 15.79 2.89 26.58
CA ASP A 56 14.54 2.52 27.24
C ASP A 56 13.23 2.63 26.45
N SER A 57 12.54 1.51 26.54
CA SER A 57 11.27 1.13 25.96
C SER A 57 10.12 2.07 26.36
N GLY A 58 9.89 3.09 25.54
CA GLY A 58 8.71 3.94 25.62
C GLY A 58 8.28 4.37 24.24
N ILE A 59 7.28 3.69 23.66
CA ILE A 59 6.66 4.11 22.40
C ILE A 59 5.95 5.44 22.67
N THR A 60 6.57 6.56 22.29
CA THR A 60 5.98 7.88 22.39
C THR A 60 4.98 8.10 21.25
N HIS A 61 3.72 8.32 21.62
CA HIS A 61 2.53 8.36 20.76
C HIS A 61 2.42 9.61 19.84
N SER A 62 3.54 10.23 19.48
CA SER A 62 3.57 11.55 18.82
C SER A 62 4.63 11.73 17.73
N HIS A 63 5.48 10.73 17.47
CA HIS A 63 6.38 10.80 16.32
C HIS A 63 5.73 10.13 15.11
N MET A 64 5.27 10.95 14.17
CA MET A 64 4.96 10.52 12.82
C MET A 64 6.26 9.99 12.19
N GLY A 65 6.53 8.70 12.37
CA GLY A 65 7.75 8.07 11.89
C GLY A 65 7.79 8.12 10.37
N TYR A 66 8.97 8.38 9.81
CA TYR A 66 9.22 8.29 8.37
C TYR A 66 10.14 7.11 8.08
N LEU A 67 10.02 6.52 6.90
CA LEU A 67 10.88 5.40 6.50
C LEU A 67 12.16 5.93 5.86
N VAL A 68 13.31 5.46 6.36
CA VAL A 68 14.62 5.64 5.71
C VAL A 68 15.05 4.30 5.14
N SER A 69 15.22 4.23 3.81
CA SER A 69 15.77 3.03 3.17
C SER A 69 17.25 2.89 3.49
N LYS A 70 17.68 1.71 3.97
CA LYS A 70 19.10 1.42 4.26
C LYS A 70 19.94 1.11 3.02
N THR A 71 19.30 0.90 1.86
CA THR A 71 19.99 0.52 0.62
C THR A 71 20.44 1.70 -0.23
N TYR A 72 20.05 2.92 0.13
CA TYR A 72 20.50 4.15 -0.54
C TYR A 72 20.80 5.23 0.50
N SER A 73 22.05 5.65 0.59
CA SER A 73 22.58 6.53 1.64
C SER A 73 23.30 7.76 1.08
N VAL A 74 22.96 8.21 -0.13
CA VAL A 74 23.62 9.37 -0.73
C VAL A 74 22.64 10.53 -0.74
N SER A 75 22.86 11.47 0.19
CA SER A 75 22.28 12.81 0.09
C SER A 75 23.07 13.59 -0.96
N GLU A 76 22.75 13.38 -2.23
CA GLU A 76 23.19 14.32 -3.27
C GLU A 76 22.36 15.59 -3.13
N ASP A 77 23.03 16.75 -3.05
CA ASP A 77 22.37 18.04 -3.01
C ASP A 77 21.41 18.19 -4.20
N GLY A 78 20.15 18.51 -3.91
CA GLY A 78 19.10 18.65 -4.92
C GLY A 78 18.25 17.40 -5.17
N TYR A 79 18.43 16.33 -4.40
CA TYR A 79 17.58 15.14 -4.43
C TYR A 79 16.82 14.93 -3.11
N GLY A 80 15.58 14.44 -3.21
CA GLY A 80 14.78 13.97 -2.08
C GLY A 80 14.19 12.59 -2.37
N CYS A 81 13.40 12.04 -1.46
CA CYS A 81 12.64 10.80 -1.69
C CYS A 81 11.23 10.91 -1.10
N LEU A 82 10.27 10.17 -1.66
CA LEU A 82 8.90 10.19 -1.15
C LEU A 82 8.82 9.61 0.28
N SER A 83 9.73 8.72 0.65
CA SER A 83 9.79 8.17 2.01
C SER A 83 10.18 9.18 3.09
N GLY A 84 10.77 10.32 2.70
CA GLY A 84 10.98 11.47 3.56
C GLY A 84 9.79 12.43 3.63
N LEU A 85 8.75 12.22 2.81
CA LEU A 85 7.55 13.08 2.73
C LEU A 85 6.27 12.37 3.18
N ILE A 86 6.22 11.04 3.05
CA ILE A 86 5.06 10.22 3.34
C ILE A 86 5.31 9.47 4.67
N PRO A 87 4.40 9.56 5.67
CA PRO A 87 4.54 8.85 6.93
C PRO A 87 4.66 7.33 6.75
N ALA A 88 5.42 6.69 7.64
CA ALA A 88 5.70 5.27 7.59
C ALA A 88 4.44 4.40 7.60
N LEU A 89 3.39 4.81 8.34
CA LEU A 89 2.10 4.10 8.37
C LEU A 89 1.46 4.06 6.98
N GLU A 90 1.56 5.15 6.21
CA GLU A 90 0.95 5.25 4.89
C GLU A 90 1.73 4.46 3.83
N LEU A 91 3.06 4.50 3.89
CA LEU A 91 3.90 3.63 3.06
C LEU A 91 3.75 2.15 3.39
N MET A 92 3.66 1.80 4.68
CA MET A 92 3.37 0.44 5.09
C MET A 92 2.02 -0.01 4.54
N ALA A 93 0.99 0.85 4.58
CA ALA A 93 -0.31 0.54 3.99
C ALA A 93 -0.21 0.33 2.46
N LEU A 94 0.55 1.18 1.76
CA LEU A 94 0.78 1.03 0.32
C LEU A 94 1.46 -0.31 -0.02
N TYR A 95 2.50 -0.69 0.73
CA TYR A 95 3.22 -1.94 0.50
C TYR A 95 2.36 -3.16 0.81
N VAL A 96 1.59 -3.12 1.91
CA VAL A 96 0.68 -4.20 2.25
C VAL A 96 -0.47 -4.31 1.24
N ALA A 97 -1.00 -3.18 0.75
CA ALA A 97 -1.97 -3.16 -0.34
C ALA A 97 -1.41 -3.80 -1.61
N ALA A 98 -0.19 -3.45 -2.03
CA ALA A 98 0.46 -4.04 -3.20
C ALA A 98 0.58 -5.57 -3.09
N ALA A 99 0.92 -6.09 -1.91
CA ALA A 99 0.98 -7.53 -1.66
C ALA A 99 -0.40 -8.23 -1.72
N MET A 100 -1.49 -7.50 -1.48
CA MET A 100 -2.87 -8.03 -1.43
C MET A 100 -3.70 -7.76 -2.68
N HIS A 101 -3.30 -6.82 -3.54
CA HIS A 101 -4.22 -6.14 -4.45
C HIS A 101 -4.92 -7.04 -5.46
N ASP A 102 -4.36 -8.21 -5.77
CA ASP A 102 -4.89 -9.22 -6.69
C ASP A 102 -5.16 -10.57 -5.99
N TYR A 103 -5.34 -10.57 -4.66
CA TYR A 103 -5.54 -11.78 -3.88
C TYR A 103 -6.76 -12.60 -4.36
N ASP A 104 -6.58 -13.90 -4.62
CA ASP A 104 -7.61 -14.80 -5.16
C ASP A 104 -8.14 -14.41 -6.56
N HIS A 105 -7.32 -13.76 -7.40
CA HIS A 105 -7.72 -13.38 -8.76
C HIS A 105 -8.10 -14.60 -9.63
N PRO A 106 -9.29 -14.62 -10.29
CA PRO A 106 -9.78 -15.78 -11.03
C PRO A 106 -9.25 -15.92 -12.46
N GLY A 107 -8.39 -14.99 -12.90
CA GLY A 107 -7.89 -14.94 -14.28
C GLY A 107 -8.97 -14.54 -15.28
N ARG A 108 -9.92 -13.71 -14.83
CA ARG A 108 -11.01 -13.12 -15.62
C ARG A 108 -11.13 -11.64 -15.25
N THR A 109 -11.78 -10.86 -16.11
CA THR A 109 -11.96 -9.42 -15.89
C THR A 109 -13.28 -9.10 -15.20
N ASN A 110 -13.39 -7.92 -14.61
CA ASN A 110 -14.67 -7.38 -14.10
C ASN A 110 -15.78 -7.44 -15.16
N ALA A 111 -15.49 -7.05 -16.40
CA ALA A 111 -16.45 -7.10 -17.51
C ALA A 111 -16.97 -8.53 -17.77
N PHE A 112 -16.11 -9.55 -17.69
CA PHE A 112 -16.53 -10.94 -17.83
C PHE A 112 -17.42 -11.40 -16.68
N LEU A 113 -17.08 -11.04 -15.44
CA LEU A 113 -17.89 -11.42 -14.26
C LEU A 113 -19.28 -10.78 -14.31
N VAL A 114 -19.37 -9.52 -14.70
CA VAL A 114 -20.64 -8.80 -14.87
C VAL A 114 -21.45 -9.41 -16.02
N ALA A 115 -20.84 -9.65 -17.18
CA ALA A 115 -21.54 -10.20 -18.35
C ALA A 115 -22.09 -11.61 -18.13
N THR A 116 -21.46 -12.39 -17.25
CA THR A 116 -21.88 -13.77 -16.93
C THR A 116 -22.74 -13.85 -15.66
N SER A 117 -23.09 -12.71 -15.04
CA SER A 117 -23.80 -12.65 -13.76
C SER A 117 -23.15 -13.53 -12.70
N ALA A 118 -21.81 -13.53 -12.66
CA ALA A 118 -21.07 -14.31 -11.69
C ALA A 118 -21.49 -13.91 -10.25
N PRO A 119 -21.54 -14.84 -9.29
CA PRO A 119 -22.00 -14.53 -7.93
C PRO A 119 -21.26 -13.36 -7.27
N GLN A 120 -19.97 -13.19 -7.55
CA GLN A 120 -19.17 -12.05 -7.07
C GLN A 120 -19.64 -10.72 -7.66
N ALA A 121 -20.01 -10.68 -8.95
CA ALA A 121 -20.52 -9.47 -9.59
C ALA A 121 -21.86 -9.04 -8.97
N VAL A 122 -22.75 -10.01 -8.72
CA VAL A 122 -24.01 -9.78 -8.00
C VAL A 122 -23.75 -9.26 -6.58
N LEU A 123 -22.81 -9.89 -5.84
CA LEU A 123 -22.46 -9.49 -4.48
C LEU A 123 -21.97 -8.03 -4.40
N TYR A 124 -21.12 -7.62 -5.34
CA TYR A 124 -20.54 -6.27 -5.38
C TYR A 124 -21.31 -5.29 -6.28
N ASN A 125 -22.51 -5.68 -6.74
CA ASN A 125 -23.40 -4.86 -7.57
C ASN A 125 -22.67 -4.23 -8.78
N ASP A 126 -21.85 -5.04 -9.46
CA ASP A 126 -21.08 -4.68 -10.66
C ASP A 126 -20.06 -3.53 -10.49
N ARG A 127 -19.71 -3.17 -9.24
CA ARG A 127 -18.77 -2.08 -8.92
C ARG A 127 -17.45 -2.64 -8.42
N SER A 128 -16.37 -2.43 -9.17
CA SER A 128 -15.00 -2.85 -8.82
C SER A 128 -14.98 -4.25 -8.22
N VAL A 129 -15.58 -5.21 -8.94
CA VAL A 129 -15.99 -6.52 -8.41
C VAL A 129 -14.79 -7.28 -7.87
N LEU A 130 -13.72 -7.33 -8.66
CA LEU A 130 -12.47 -7.97 -8.31
C LEU A 130 -11.74 -7.22 -7.20
N GLU A 131 -11.61 -5.89 -7.31
CA GLU A 131 -10.85 -5.09 -6.35
C GLU A 131 -11.50 -5.11 -4.96
N ASN A 132 -12.83 -5.09 -4.88
CA ASN A 132 -13.55 -5.33 -3.63
C ASN A 132 -13.30 -6.75 -3.10
N HIS A 133 -13.32 -7.75 -3.97
CA HIS A 133 -13.05 -9.15 -3.58
C HIS A 133 -11.65 -9.32 -3.00
N HIS A 134 -10.63 -8.75 -3.65
CA HIS A 134 -9.23 -8.82 -3.21
C HIS A 134 -9.08 -8.21 -1.81
N ALA A 135 -9.55 -6.99 -1.62
CA ALA A 135 -9.49 -6.31 -0.33
C ALA A 135 -10.28 -7.06 0.76
N ALA A 136 -11.55 -7.42 0.50
CA ALA A 136 -12.39 -8.08 1.47
C ALA A 136 -11.83 -9.45 1.89
N SER A 137 -11.36 -10.24 0.92
CA SER A 137 -10.85 -11.59 1.16
C SER A 137 -9.51 -11.59 1.89
N ALA A 138 -8.59 -10.69 1.54
CA ALA A 138 -7.31 -10.55 2.23
C ALA A 138 -7.48 -10.07 3.69
N TRP A 139 -8.42 -9.16 3.93
CA TRP A 139 -8.77 -8.71 5.29
C TRP A 139 -9.49 -9.80 6.10
N ASN A 140 -10.39 -10.57 5.47
CA ASN A 140 -11.01 -11.71 6.12
C ASN A 140 -9.97 -12.77 6.50
N LEU A 141 -9.00 -13.04 5.63
CA LEU A 141 -7.85 -13.89 5.96
C LEU A 141 -7.09 -13.34 7.17
N PHE A 142 -6.76 -12.05 7.18
CA PHE A 142 -6.03 -11.42 8.30
C PHE A 142 -6.75 -11.60 9.64
N MET A 143 -8.07 -11.43 9.64
CA MET A 143 -8.91 -11.54 10.85
C MET A 143 -9.26 -12.98 11.22
N SER A 144 -8.97 -13.96 10.36
CA SER A 144 -9.41 -15.34 10.56
C SER A 144 -8.73 -16.04 11.72
N ARG A 145 -7.50 -15.63 12.08
CA ARG A 145 -6.73 -16.27 13.15
C ARG A 145 -5.83 -15.27 13.89
N PRO A 146 -5.71 -15.36 15.23
CA PRO A 146 -4.89 -14.43 16.02
C PRO A 146 -3.41 -14.40 15.59
N GLU A 147 -2.84 -15.52 15.16
CA GLU A 147 -1.43 -15.63 14.74
C GLU A 147 -1.09 -14.87 13.44
N TYR A 148 -2.11 -14.33 12.75
CA TYR A 148 -1.95 -13.46 11.60
C TYR A 148 -1.86 -11.98 11.99
N ASN A 149 -2.21 -11.61 13.22
CA ASN A 149 -2.22 -10.21 13.65
C ASN A 149 -0.80 -9.68 13.91
N PHE A 150 -0.08 -9.36 12.84
CA PHE A 150 1.23 -8.70 12.90
C PHE A 150 1.14 -7.19 13.23
N LEU A 151 -0.07 -6.65 13.32
CA LEU A 151 -0.35 -5.23 13.60
C LEU A 151 -0.80 -4.98 15.06
N VAL A 152 -0.54 -5.94 15.96
CA VAL A 152 -0.99 -5.91 17.36
C VAL A 152 -0.52 -4.68 18.15
N ASN A 153 0.57 -4.05 17.72
CA ASN A 153 1.15 -2.88 18.38
C ASN A 153 0.63 -1.54 17.82
N LEU A 154 -0.22 -1.55 16.78
CA LEU A 154 -0.92 -0.35 16.36
C LEU A 154 -2.09 -0.09 17.31
N ASP A 155 -2.28 1.17 17.69
CA ASP A 155 -3.50 1.54 18.40
C ASP A 155 -4.74 1.42 17.49
N HIS A 156 -5.93 1.55 18.07
CA HIS A 156 -7.18 1.43 17.32
C HIS A 156 -7.35 2.48 16.20
N VAL A 157 -6.89 3.71 16.43
CA VAL A 157 -6.94 4.82 15.46
C VAL A 157 -5.98 4.55 14.30
N GLU A 158 -4.75 4.15 14.59
CA GLU A 158 -3.74 3.76 13.61
C GLU A 158 -4.19 2.55 12.79
N PHE A 159 -4.69 1.50 13.44
CA PHE A 159 -5.22 0.32 12.74
C PHE A 159 -6.37 0.68 11.81
N LYS A 160 -7.31 1.52 12.27
CA LYS A 160 -8.43 1.98 11.44
C LYS A 160 -7.96 2.79 10.23
N ARG A 161 -6.98 3.70 10.44
CA ARG A 161 -6.37 4.49 9.36
C ARG A 161 -5.61 3.61 8.38
N PHE A 162 -4.81 2.68 8.87
CA PHE A 162 -4.08 1.69 8.08
C PHE A 162 -5.03 0.86 7.21
N ARG A 163 -6.08 0.30 7.80
CA ARG A 163 -7.10 -0.47 7.07
C ARG A 163 -7.75 0.35 5.97
N PHE A 164 -8.14 1.59 6.28
CA PHE A 164 -8.71 2.51 5.30
C PHE A 164 -7.76 2.74 4.12
N LEU A 165 -6.48 3.05 4.39
CA LEU A 165 -5.47 3.28 3.36
C LEU A 165 -5.23 2.07 2.47
N VAL A 166 -5.15 0.87 3.05
CA VAL A 166 -5.00 -0.38 2.29
C VAL A 166 -6.19 -0.57 1.33
N ILE A 167 -7.42 -0.36 1.82
CA ILE A 167 -8.63 -0.52 0.99
C ILE A 167 -8.63 0.50 -0.15
N GLU A 168 -8.34 1.77 0.12
CA GLU A 168 -8.29 2.82 -0.91
C GLU A 168 -7.25 2.49 -1.99
N ALA A 169 -6.06 2.03 -1.58
CA ALA A 169 -4.99 1.67 -2.51
C ALA A 169 -5.37 0.47 -3.41
N ILE A 170 -6.02 -0.56 -2.86
CA ILE A 170 -6.50 -1.71 -3.64
C ILE A 170 -7.64 -1.29 -4.58
N LEU A 171 -8.64 -0.56 -4.09
CA LEU A 171 -9.76 -0.11 -4.95
C LEU A 171 -9.34 0.89 -6.04
N ALA A 172 -8.16 1.51 -5.90
CA ALA A 172 -7.60 2.38 -6.92
C ALA A 172 -7.01 1.62 -8.13
N THR A 173 -6.82 0.29 -8.04
CA THR A 173 -6.31 -0.51 -9.17
C THR A 173 -7.38 -0.85 -10.20
N ASP A 174 -8.66 -0.55 -9.94
CA ASP A 174 -9.73 -0.70 -10.93
C ASP A 174 -9.49 0.24 -12.11
N LEU A 175 -9.09 -0.33 -13.25
CA LEU A 175 -8.80 0.42 -14.48
C LEU A 175 -10.02 1.17 -15.03
N LYS A 176 -11.25 0.83 -14.63
CA LYS A 176 -12.44 1.64 -14.96
C LYS A 176 -12.37 3.05 -14.38
N LYS A 177 -11.66 3.23 -13.25
CA LYS A 177 -11.46 4.52 -12.56
C LYS A 177 -10.16 5.23 -12.97
N HIS A 178 -9.38 4.66 -13.89
CA HIS A 178 -8.05 5.17 -14.25
C HIS A 178 -8.06 6.65 -14.65
N PHE A 179 -8.98 7.05 -15.54
CA PHE A 179 -9.05 8.43 -16.02
C PHE A 179 -9.54 9.41 -14.95
N ASP A 180 -10.37 8.95 -14.01
CA ASP A 180 -10.85 9.78 -12.90
C ASP A 180 -9.68 10.12 -11.96
N PHE A 181 -8.88 9.12 -11.57
CA PHE A 181 -7.68 9.34 -10.76
C PHE A 181 -6.65 10.23 -11.48
N LEU A 182 -6.43 10.01 -12.77
CA LEU A 182 -5.50 10.82 -13.55
C LEU A 182 -5.96 12.29 -13.63
N ALA A 183 -7.26 12.53 -13.83
CA ALA A 183 -7.82 13.88 -13.85
C ALA A 183 -7.70 14.56 -12.48
N GLU A 184 -8.05 13.88 -11.40
CA GLU A 184 -7.94 14.41 -10.04
C GLU A 184 -6.49 14.74 -9.66
N PHE A 185 -5.55 13.83 -9.96
CA PHE A 185 -4.14 14.04 -9.72
C PHE A 185 -3.61 15.27 -10.46
N ASN A 186 -3.90 15.38 -11.76
CA ASN A 186 -3.48 16.51 -12.57
C ASN A 186 -4.06 17.85 -12.09
N ALA A 187 -5.30 17.85 -11.58
CA ALA A 187 -5.89 19.05 -11.00
C ALA A 187 -5.12 19.51 -9.75
N LYS A 188 -4.75 18.59 -8.84
CA LYS A 188 -3.96 18.91 -7.64
C LYS A 188 -2.56 19.41 -7.98
N VAL A 189 -1.86 18.75 -8.90
CA VAL A 189 -0.51 19.15 -9.32
C VAL A 189 -0.52 20.54 -9.97
N LYS A 190 -1.51 20.86 -10.79
CA LYS A 190 -1.64 22.20 -11.39
C LYS A 190 -1.83 23.29 -10.33
N LEU A 191 -2.60 23.03 -9.29
CA LEU A 191 -2.78 23.97 -8.18
C LEU A 191 -1.51 24.18 -7.37
N MET A 192 -0.64 23.17 -7.26
CA MET A 192 0.65 23.30 -6.57
C MET A 192 1.70 24.09 -7.38
N ASN A 193 1.53 24.18 -8.70
CA ASN A 193 2.45 24.87 -9.61
C ASN A 193 2.03 26.33 -9.92
N GLN A 194 0.97 26.83 -9.28
CA GLN A 194 0.49 28.22 -9.37
C GLN A 194 0.87 28.99 -8.11
#